data_AF-A0A9D2TPS9-F1
#
_entry.id   AF-A0A9D2TPS9-F1
#
_cell.length_a   1.000
_cell.length_b   1.000
_cell.length_c   1.000
_cell.angle_alpha   90.00
_cell.angle_beta   90.00
_cell.angle_gamma   90.00
#
_symmetry.space_group_name_H-M   'P 1'
#
loop_
_entity.id
_entity.type
_entity.pdbx_description
1 polymer ?
#
loop_
_entity_poly.entity_id
_entity_poly.type
_entity_poly.pdbx_seq_one_letter_code
_entity_poly.pdbx_strand_id
1 'polypeptide(L)'
;MHGYQDAPRQDPRIVDEAEEVLDVAAASAVDCLRRSTVFHRMADGTLPFAGRAAYLEQHWEGLRLLRDALDGRSAVLQTALVSATKRFARTLDRAHATARWRDRHVTMPSMLQFRRHTTELLDEGDHLALAAQAYLRLLVGGECPTNGGPGIIDRQSLAAAVTALVDDEEQLERLSEELSAAVLLLMQHGSDVCRGYPQRDSEDSCTVTVSTIRRALQ
;
A
#
# COMPACT_ATOMS: atom_id res chain seq x y z
N MET A 1 -21.38 -43.09 -7.60
CA MET A 1 -21.19 -42.53 -6.24
C MET A 1 -19.82 -41.89 -6.19
N HIS A 2 -19.74 -40.59 -6.49
CA HIS A 2 -18.53 -39.81 -6.24
C HIS A 2 -18.72 -39.13 -4.89
N GLY A 3 -17.83 -39.43 -3.94
CA GLY A 3 -17.79 -38.76 -2.66
C GLY A 3 -17.49 -37.29 -2.89
N TYR A 4 -18.46 -36.44 -2.56
CA TYR A 4 -18.22 -35.02 -2.32
C TYR A 4 -17.32 -34.98 -1.08
N GLN A 5 -16.01 -34.79 -1.27
CA GLN A 5 -15.16 -34.38 -0.16
C GLN A 5 -15.63 -32.98 0.18
N ASP A 6 -16.41 -32.86 1.26
CA ASP A 6 -16.66 -31.59 1.91
C ASP A 6 -15.29 -30.94 2.13
N ALA A 7 -15.09 -29.75 1.54
CA ALA A 7 -13.96 -28.92 1.90
C ALA A 7 -13.97 -28.77 3.44
N PRO A 8 -12.82 -28.89 4.11
CA PRO A 8 -12.77 -28.72 5.55
C PRO A 8 -13.43 -27.38 5.89
N ARG A 9 -14.50 -27.42 6.69
CA ARG A 9 -15.13 -26.20 7.19
C ARG A 9 -14.13 -25.53 8.11
N GLN A 10 -13.71 -24.31 7.76
CA GLN A 10 -12.93 -23.45 8.65
C GLN A 10 -13.65 -23.34 10.00
N ASP A 11 -12.88 -23.40 11.09
CA ASP A 11 -13.42 -23.20 12.44
C ASP A 11 -13.99 -21.78 12.52
N PRO A 12 -15.30 -21.61 12.80
CA PRO A 12 -15.91 -20.28 12.89
C PRO A 12 -15.19 -19.33 13.85
N ARG A 13 -14.55 -19.88 14.90
CA ARG A 13 -13.78 -19.07 15.86
C ARG A 13 -12.54 -18.45 15.23
N ILE A 14 -11.83 -19.20 14.40
CA ILE A 14 -10.63 -18.71 13.68
C ILE A 14 -11.01 -17.61 12.69
N VAL A 15 -12.15 -17.78 12.02
CA VAL A 15 -12.71 -16.76 11.11
C VAL A 15 -13.03 -15.48 11.87
N ASP A 16 -13.76 -15.57 12.98
CA ASP A 16 -14.13 -14.42 13.81
C ASP A 16 -12.88 -13.70 14.37
N GLU A 17 -11.88 -14.44 14.85
CA GLU A 17 -10.62 -13.87 15.36
C GLU A 17 -9.78 -13.21 14.26
N ALA A 18 -9.72 -13.80 13.06
CA ALA A 18 -9.04 -13.19 11.91
C ALA A 18 -9.71 -11.88 11.47
N GLU A 19 -11.05 -11.83 11.48
CA GLU A 19 -11.80 -10.58 11.22
C GLU A 19 -11.48 -9.50 12.26
N GLU A 20 -11.43 -9.86 13.56
CA GLU A 20 -11.06 -8.93 14.62
C GLU A 20 -9.64 -8.39 14.44
N VAL A 21 -8.68 -9.26 14.14
CA VAL A 21 -7.28 -8.86 13.87
C VAL A 21 -7.19 -7.89 12.69
N LEU A 22 -7.90 -8.17 11.59
CA LEU A 22 -7.96 -7.28 10.43
C LEU A 22 -8.57 -5.92 10.79
N ASP A 23 -9.63 -5.91 11.60
CA ASP A 23 -10.29 -4.69 12.04
C ASP A 23 -9.42 -3.82 12.93
N VAL A 24 -8.70 -4.43 13.87
CA VAL A 24 -7.72 -3.77 14.74
C VAL A 24 -6.56 -3.20 13.92
N ALA A 25 -6.02 -3.98 12.97
CA ALA A 25 -4.93 -3.53 12.11
C ALA A 25 -5.36 -2.36 11.22
N ALA A 26 -6.55 -2.43 10.64
CA ALA A 26 -7.10 -1.35 9.81
C ALA A 26 -7.36 -0.08 10.64
N ALA A 27 -7.96 -0.20 11.83
CA ALA A 27 -8.17 0.93 12.74
C ALA A 27 -6.83 1.57 13.14
N SER A 28 -5.84 0.75 13.51
CA SER A 28 -4.48 1.20 13.85
C SER A 28 -3.82 1.92 12.68
N ALA A 29 -3.91 1.36 11.47
CA ALA A 29 -3.37 1.99 10.27
C ALA A 29 -4.00 3.37 10.02
N VAL A 30 -5.33 3.47 10.09
CA VAL A 30 -6.06 4.74 9.92
C VAL A 30 -5.65 5.76 10.99
N ASP A 31 -5.52 5.35 12.25
CA ASP A 31 -5.09 6.24 13.32
C ASP A 31 -3.63 6.70 13.15
N CYS A 32 -2.75 5.82 12.68
CA CYS A 32 -1.38 6.19 12.31
C CYS A 32 -1.37 7.19 11.14
N LEU A 33 -2.20 6.99 10.12
CA LEU A 33 -2.34 7.93 8.99
C LEU A 33 -2.85 9.29 9.46
N ARG A 34 -3.86 9.33 10.33
CA ARG A 34 -4.38 10.57 10.91
C ARG A 34 -3.33 11.34 11.70
N ARG A 35 -2.28 10.69 12.21
CA ARG A 35 -1.15 11.32 12.91
C ARG A 35 0.06 11.53 12.00
N SER A 36 0.03 11.02 10.78
CA SER A 36 1.17 11.02 9.86
C SER A 36 1.42 12.40 9.30
N THR A 37 2.66 12.89 9.46
CA THR A 37 3.07 14.21 8.94
C THR A 37 2.88 14.31 7.43
N VAL A 38 3.13 13.23 6.66
CA VAL A 38 2.96 13.29 5.20
C VAL A 38 1.49 13.47 4.81
N PHE A 39 0.55 12.85 5.54
CA PHE A 39 -0.88 12.99 5.28
C PHE A 39 -1.38 14.38 5.62
N HIS A 40 -0.99 14.93 6.77
CA HIS A 40 -1.30 16.32 7.12
C HIS A 40 -0.79 17.28 6.06
N ARG A 41 0.49 17.16 5.68
CA ARG A 41 1.12 18.05 4.71
C ARG A 41 0.54 17.88 3.30
N MET A 42 0.03 16.70 2.95
CA MET A 42 -0.72 16.48 1.72
C MET A 42 -2.09 17.17 1.76
N ALA A 43 -2.80 17.08 2.90
CA ALA A 43 -4.14 17.62 3.08
C ALA A 43 -4.17 19.16 3.17
N ASP A 44 -3.21 19.77 3.89
CA ASP A 44 -3.11 21.22 4.04
C ASP A 44 -2.31 21.90 2.90
N GLY A 45 -1.71 21.10 2.00
CA GLY A 45 -0.96 21.57 0.84
C GLY A 45 0.49 22.00 1.11
N THR A 46 0.99 21.88 2.34
CA THR A 46 2.37 22.25 2.72
C THR A 46 3.43 21.27 2.24
N LEU A 47 3.05 20.07 1.77
CA LEU A 47 3.96 19.17 1.07
C LEU A 47 4.15 19.67 -0.37
N PRO A 48 5.38 19.99 -0.84
CA PRO A 48 5.60 20.42 -2.21
C PRO A 48 5.06 19.41 -3.22
N PHE A 49 4.69 19.90 -4.41
CA PHE A 49 4.14 19.07 -5.49
C PHE A 49 4.98 17.80 -5.76
N ALA A 50 6.31 17.96 -5.85
CA ALA A 50 7.23 16.84 -6.05
C ALA A 50 7.17 15.80 -4.90
N GLY A 51 6.96 16.23 -3.66
CA GLY A 51 6.79 15.32 -2.53
C GLY A 51 5.46 14.57 -2.56
N ARG A 52 4.37 15.23 -2.98
CA ARG A 52 3.08 14.56 -3.19
C ARG A 52 3.18 13.52 -4.30
N ALA A 53 3.81 13.88 -5.43
CA ALA A 53 4.06 12.96 -6.53
C ALA A 53 4.92 11.78 -6.08
N ALA A 54 6.03 12.01 -5.38
CA ALA A 54 6.88 10.95 -4.85
C ALA A 54 6.13 9.99 -3.92
N TYR A 55 5.27 10.51 -3.03
CA TYR A 55 4.43 9.67 -2.17
C TYR A 55 3.52 8.74 -3.00
N LEU A 56 2.86 9.29 -4.01
CA LEU A 56 1.97 8.54 -4.90
C LEU A 56 2.72 7.53 -5.76
N GLU A 57 3.91 7.88 -6.27
CA GLU A 57 4.77 7.00 -7.08
C GLU A 57 5.17 5.75 -6.29
N GLN A 58 5.64 5.91 -5.06
CA GLN A 58 5.98 4.78 -4.20
C GLN A 58 4.74 3.94 -3.85
N HIS A 59 3.60 4.58 -3.57
CA HIS A 59 2.39 3.84 -3.26
C HIS A 59 1.91 3.02 -4.48
N TRP A 60 1.98 3.61 -5.68
CA TRP A 60 1.74 2.91 -6.94
C TRP A 60 2.69 1.74 -7.15
N GLU A 61 4.00 1.93 -6.89
CA GLU A 61 5.00 0.87 -7.02
C GLU A 61 4.67 -0.32 -6.11
N GLY A 62 4.34 -0.06 -4.84
CA GLY A 62 3.94 -1.09 -3.89
C GLY A 62 2.69 -1.87 -4.33
N LEU A 63 1.64 -1.18 -4.78
CA LEU A 63 0.42 -1.83 -5.29
C LEU A 63 0.70 -2.67 -6.54
N ARG A 64 1.58 -2.19 -7.43
CA ARG A 64 1.99 -2.92 -8.63
C ARG A 64 2.74 -4.20 -8.29
N LEU A 65 3.67 -4.15 -7.33
CA LEU A 65 4.42 -5.33 -6.89
C LEU A 65 3.50 -6.39 -6.30
N LEU A 66 2.57 -5.99 -5.43
CA LEU A 66 1.61 -6.90 -4.82
C LEU A 66 0.65 -7.50 -5.86
N ARG A 67 0.20 -6.71 -6.84
CA ARG A 67 -0.60 -7.20 -7.97
C ARG A 67 0.13 -8.29 -8.75
N ASP A 68 1.42 -8.10 -8.99
CA ASP A 68 2.24 -9.05 -9.75
C ASP A 68 2.51 -10.31 -8.89
N ALA A 69 2.73 -10.15 -7.57
CA ALA A 69 2.95 -11.26 -6.64
C ALA A 69 1.69 -12.11 -6.36
N LEU A 70 0.51 -11.48 -6.33
CA LEU A 70 -0.79 -12.14 -6.06
C LEU A 70 -1.53 -12.59 -7.32
N ASP A 71 -0.90 -12.54 -8.49
CA ASP A 71 -1.58 -12.88 -9.74
C ASP A 71 -2.11 -14.31 -9.72
N GLY A 72 -3.41 -14.46 -9.99
CA GLY A 72 -4.14 -15.73 -9.91
C GLY A 72 -4.35 -16.33 -8.51
N ARG A 73 -3.90 -15.67 -7.43
CA ARG A 73 -3.97 -16.20 -6.05
C ARG A 73 -5.23 -15.78 -5.28
N SER A 74 -5.77 -14.59 -5.57
CA SER A 74 -7.06 -14.13 -5.03
C SER A 74 -7.74 -13.18 -6.03
N ALA A 75 -8.90 -13.57 -6.56
CA ALA A 75 -9.61 -12.77 -7.56
C ALA A 75 -10.08 -11.40 -7.02
N VAL A 76 -10.50 -11.36 -5.74
CA VAL A 76 -10.97 -10.15 -5.06
C VAL A 76 -9.80 -9.18 -4.87
N LEU A 77 -8.71 -9.64 -4.26
CA LEU A 77 -7.51 -8.81 -4.05
C LEU A 77 -6.93 -8.36 -5.39
N GLN A 78 -6.85 -9.25 -6.38
CA GLN A 78 -6.31 -8.91 -7.70
C GLN A 78 -7.13 -7.83 -8.41
N THR A 79 -8.46 -7.93 -8.34
CA THR A 79 -9.35 -6.90 -8.90
C THR A 79 -9.14 -5.55 -8.21
N ALA A 80 -9.05 -5.55 -6.88
CA ALA A 80 -8.80 -4.34 -6.11
C ALA A 80 -7.43 -3.72 -6.42
N LEU A 81 -6.37 -4.53 -6.48
CA LEU A 81 -5.00 -4.11 -6.81
C LEU A 81 -4.91 -3.54 -8.22
N VAL A 82 -5.54 -4.18 -9.21
CA VAL A 82 -5.62 -3.66 -10.60
C VAL A 82 -6.32 -2.31 -10.62
N SER A 83 -7.47 -2.19 -9.94
CA SER A 83 -8.26 -0.96 -9.89
C SER A 83 -7.47 0.18 -9.22
N ALA A 84 -6.90 -0.07 -8.05
CA ALA A 84 -6.12 0.89 -7.28
C ALA A 84 -4.87 1.34 -8.06
N THR A 85 -4.09 0.39 -8.60
CA THR A 85 -2.90 0.68 -9.41
C THR A 85 -3.25 1.58 -10.60
N LYS A 86 -4.34 1.30 -11.32
CA LYS A 86 -4.82 2.14 -12.43
C LYS A 86 -5.25 3.53 -11.97
N ARG A 87 -5.88 3.66 -10.79
CA ARG A 87 -6.28 4.95 -10.21
C ARG A 87 -5.06 5.81 -9.90
N PHE A 88 -4.10 5.29 -9.14
CA PHE A 88 -2.85 5.99 -8.84
C PHE A 88 -2.08 6.37 -10.11
N ALA A 89 -2.00 5.46 -11.07
CA ALA A 89 -1.33 5.72 -12.34
C ALA A 89 -1.95 6.90 -13.10
N ARG A 90 -3.29 6.98 -13.16
CA ARG A 90 -3.99 8.11 -13.80
C ARG A 90 -3.77 9.42 -13.06
N THR A 91 -3.75 9.39 -11.73
CA THR A 91 -3.45 10.59 -10.91
C THR A 91 -2.03 11.09 -11.20
N LEU A 92 -1.06 10.19 -11.27
CA LEU A 92 0.33 10.51 -11.61
C LEU A 92 0.50 10.95 -13.06
N ASP A 93 -0.21 10.35 -14.02
CA ASP A 93 -0.20 10.81 -15.43
C ASP A 93 -0.66 12.27 -15.55
N ARG A 94 -1.68 12.67 -14.78
CA ARG A 94 -2.11 14.08 -14.71
C ARG A 94 -1.06 14.96 -14.04
N ALA A 95 -0.42 14.48 -12.98
CA ALA A 95 0.61 15.22 -12.25
C ALA A 95 1.85 15.47 -13.12
N HIS A 96 2.36 14.44 -13.80
CA HIS A 96 3.59 14.53 -14.60
C HIS A 96 3.36 14.98 -16.05
N ALA A 97 2.10 15.16 -16.47
CA ALA A 97 1.68 15.45 -17.85
C ALA A 97 2.18 14.44 -18.92
N THR A 98 2.79 13.33 -18.51
CA THR A 98 3.33 12.27 -19.38
C THR A 98 3.33 10.94 -18.64
N ALA A 99 3.40 9.82 -19.35
CA ALA A 99 3.52 8.49 -18.74
C ALA A 99 4.95 8.11 -18.30
N ARG A 100 5.96 8.93 -18.65
CA ARG A 100 7.40 8.63 -18.50
C ARG A 100 7.87 8.56 -17.05
N TRP A 101 7.06 9.01 -16.10
CA TRP A 101 7.37 8.91 -14.66
C TRP A 101 7.51 7.45 -14.21
N ARG A 102 6.81 6.50 -14.86
CA ARG A 102 6.91 5.06 -14.54
C ARG A 102 8.34 4.53 -14.67
N ASP A 103 9.10 5.04 -15.64
CA ASP A 103 10.48 4.63 -15.89
C ASP A 103 11.51 5.47 -15.11
N ARG A 104 11.07 6.55 -14.45
CA ARG A 104 11.95 7.59 -13.89
C ARG A 104 11.73 7.89 -12.41
N HIS A 105 10.65 7.39 -11.82
CA HIS A 105 10.41 7.54 -10.38
C HIS A 105 11.58 6.94 -9.61
N VAL A 106 11.98 7.63 -8.55
CA VAL A 106 13.08 7.21 -7.70
C VAL A 106 12.51 6.35 -6.59
N THR A 107 12.93 5.10 -6.50
CA THR A 107 12.56 4.20 -5.39
C THR A 107 13.19 4.70 -4.09
N MET A 108 12.36 4.96 -3.08
CA MET A 108 12.78 5.41 -1.76
C MET A 108 13.30 4.23 -0.90
N PRO A 109 14.10 4.47 0.15
CA PRO A 109 14.67 3.40 0.99
C PRO A 109 13.63 2.43 1.55
N SER A 110 12.51 2.93 2.09
CA SER A 110 11.38 2.13 2.56
C SER A 110 10.78 1.24 1.48
N MET A 111 10.74 1.70 0.22
CA MET A 111 10.24 0.90 -0.89
C MET A 111 11.22 -0.21 -1.28
N LEU A 112 12.53 0.01 -1.15
CA LEU A 112 13.52 -1.06 -1.32
C LEU A 112 13.39 -2.15 -0.25
N GLN A 113 13.06 -1.76 0.97
CA GLN A 113 12.79 -2.70 2.07
C GLN A 113 11.50 -3.49 1.79
N PHE A 114 10.43 -2.79 1.42
CA PHE A 114 9.16 -3.41 1.04
C PHE A 114 9.32 -4.39 -0.14
N ARG A 115 10.13 -4.04 -1.16
CA ARG A 115 10.45 -4.92 -2.29
C ARG A 115 11.15 -6.20 -1.87
N ARG A 116 12.15 -6.10 -1.00
CA ARG A 116 12.87 -7.26 -0.46
C ARG A 116 11.91 -8.16 0.30
N HIS A 117 11.18 -7.59 1.26
CA HIS A 117 10.17 -8.31 2.03
C HIS A 117 9.14 -9.03 1.15
N THR A 118 8.56 -8.33 0.18
CA THR A 118 7.58 -8.93 -0.77
C THR A 118 8.18 -10.06 -1.60
N THR A 119 9.47 -9.95 -1.96
CA THR A 119 10.17 -11.00 -2.73
C THR A 119 10.42 -12.22 -1.85
N GLU A 120 10.86 -12.02 -0.61
CA GLU A 120 11.05 -13.09 0.38
C GLU A 120 9.74 -13.86 0.60
N LEU A 121 8.63 -13.16 0.85
CA LEU A 121 7.30 -13.80 0.98
C LEU A 121 6.88 -14.57 -0.28
N LEU A 122 7.17 -14.03 -1.46
CA LEU A 122 6.85 -14.70 -2.72
C LEU A 122 7.67 -15.98 -2.92
N ASP A 123 8.96 -15.93 -2.60
CA ASP A 123 9.89 -17.06 -2.69
C ASP A 123 9.54 -18.16 -1.67
N GLU A 124 9.08 -17.76 -0.47
CA GLU A 124 8.56 -18.65 0.58
C GLU A 124 7.18 -19.24 0.23
N GLY A 125 6.48 -18.65 -0.74
CA GLY A 125 5.11 -19.03 -1.06
C GLY A 125 4.09 -18.60 0.00
N ASP A 126 4.39 -17.57 0.80
CA ASP A 126 3.53 -17.09 1.87
C ASP A 126 2.40 -16.20 1.32
N HIS A 127 1.35 -16.86 0.83
CA HIS A 127 0.17 -16.22 0.26
C HIS A 127 -0.60 -15.36 1.27
N LEU A 128 -0.66 -15.79 2.52
CA LEU A 128 -1.39 -15.10 3.58
C LEU A 128 -0.70 -13.78 3.90
N ALA A 129 0.63 -13.79 4.03
CA ALA A 129 1.38 -12.57 4.31
C ALA A 129 1.31 -11.57 3.14
N LEU A 130 1.41 -12.05 1.89
CA LEU A 130 1.21 -11.21 0.71
C LEU A 130 -0.20 -10.58 0.68
N ALA A 131 -1.23 -11.35 1.07
CA ALA A 131 -2.60 -10.87 1.17
C ALA A 131 -2.76 -9.80 2.28
N ALA A 132 -2.11 -9.98 3.43
CA ALA A 132 -2.09 -9.00 4.51
C ALA A 132 -1.45 -7.67 4.08
N GLN A 133 -0.30 -7.74 3.38
CA GLN A 133 0.34 -6.55 2.79
C GLN A 133 -0.58 -5.86 1.79
N ALA A 134 -1.24 -6.61 0.91
CA ALA A 134 -2.18 -6.06 -0.06
C ALA A 134 -3.38 -5.40 0.61
N TYR A 135 -3.97 -6.03 1.61
CA TYR A 135 -5.10 -5.51 2.39
C TYR A 135 -4.79 -4.13 2.96
N LEU A 136 -3.72 -4.01 3.74
CA LEU A 136 -3.37 -2.73 4.36
C LEU A 136 -2.94 -1.68 3.33
N ARG A 137 -2.19 -2.07 2.29
CA ARG A 137 -1.79 -1.11 1.24
C ARG A 137 -3.01 -0.54 0.50
N LEU A 138 -3.99 -1.39 0.17
CA LEU A 138 -5.25 -0.97 -0.47
C LEU A 138 -6.06 -0.03 0.42
N LEU A 139 -6.18 -0.35 1.72
CA LEU A 139 -6.85 0.50 2.69
C LEU A 139 -6.19 1.88 2.79
N VAL A 140 -4.87 1.92 3.03
CA VAL A 140 -4.12 3.19 3.10
C VAL A 140 -4.19 3.97 1.79
N GLY A 141 -4.21 3.27 0.65
CA GLY A 141 -4.36 3.88 -0.66
C GLY A 141 -5.75 4.50 -0.91
N GLY A 142 -6.78 4.00 -0.22
CA GLY A 142 -8.13 4.56 -0.18
C GLY A 142 -8.21 5.86 0.62
N GLU A 143 -7.46 5.94 1.72
CA GLU A 143 -7.40 7.12 2.60
C GLU A 143 -6.53 8.26 2.05
N CYS A 144 -5.80 8.04 0.96
CA CYS A 144 -4.85 9.02 0.43
C CYS A 144 -5.55 10.33 -0.03
N PRO A 145 -5.20 11.51 0.53
CA PRO A 145 -5.91 12.78 0.27
C PRO A 145 -5.91 13.23 -1.20
N THR A 146 -4.92 12.80 -1.97
CA THR A 146 -4.67 13.27 -3.34
C THR A 146 -5.23 12.32 -4.42
N ASN A 147 -5.89 11.22 -4.03
CA ASN A 147 -6.28 10.15 -4.94
C ASN A 147 -7.73 10.23 -5.48
N GLY A 148 -8.34 11.43 -5.51
CA GLY A 148 -9.60 11.66 -6.22
C GLY A 148 -10.86 11.10 -5.54
N GLY A 149 -10.84 10.94 -4.22
CA GLY A 149 -11.97 10.45 -3.42
C GLY A 149 -11.92 8.93 -3.16
N PRO A 150 -12.79 8.42 -2.28
CA PRO A 150 -12.83 7.01 -1.94
C PRO A 150 -13.25 6.24 -3.19
N GLY A 151 -12.30 5.66 -3.92
CA GLY A 151 -12.71 4.62 -4.85
C GLY A 151 -13.17 3.45 -4.01
N ILE A 152 -14.34 2.93 -4.39
CA ILE A 152 -15.11 1.90 -3.70
C ILE A 152 -14.24 0.64 -3.63
N ILE A 153 -13.38 0.57 -2.62
CA ILE A 153 -12.72 -0.63 -2.19
C ILE A 153 -13.60 -1.11 -1.05
N ASP A 154 -14.38 -2.15 -1.32
CA ASP A 154 -15.22 -2.75 -0.30
C ASP A 154 -14.32 -3.46 0.73
N ARG A 155 -14.12 -2.82 1.88
CA ARG A 155 -13.30 -3.34 2.98
C ARG A 155 -13.77 -4.71 3.44
N GLN A 156 -15.09 -4.96 3.45
CA GLN A 156 -15.64 -6.23 3.89
C GLN A 156 -15.24 -7.35 2.93
N SER A 157 -15.37 -7.12 1.61
CA SER A 157 -14.88 -8.07 0.60
C SER A 157 -13.37 -8.32 0.70
N LEU A 158 -12.57 -7.28 0.97
CA LEU A 158 -11.12 -7.46 1.16
C LEU A 158 -10.81 -8.30 2.41
N ALA A 159 -11.47 -8.00 3.54
CA ALA A 159 -11.27 -8.72 4.78
C ALA A 159 -11.64 -10.21 4.61
N ALA A 160 -12.81 -10.49 4.04
CA ALA A 160 -13.25 -11.85 3.73
C ALA A 160 -12.26 -12.60 2.83
N ALA A 161 -11.63 -11.92 1.86
CA ALA A 161 -10.63 -12.53 0.99
C ALA A 161 -9.31 -12.88 1.71
N VAL A 162 -8.96 -12.17 2.79
CA VAL A 162 -7.81 -12.49 3.63
C VAL A 162 -8.17 -13.57 4.65
N THR A 163 -9.31 -13.43 5.34
CA THR A 163 -9.79 -14.41 6.32
C THR A 163 -9.97 -15.80 5.70
N ALA A 164 -10.38 -15.88 4.43
CA ALA A 164 -10.47 -17.15 3.71
C ALA A 164 -9.14 -17.91 3.55
N LEU A 165 -7.99 -17.28 3.84
CA LEU A 165 -6.65 -17.89 3.82
C LEU A 165 -6.18 -18.34 5.21
N VAL A 166 -7.02 -18.21 6.25
CA VAL A 166 -6.68 -18.56 7.63
C VAL A 166 -7.51 -19.77 8.05
N ASP A 167 -6.81 -20.87 8.29
CA ASP A 167 -7.38 -22.18 8.62
C ASP A 167 -7.07 -22.61 10.07
N ASP A 168 -6.02 -22.06 10.68
CA ASP A 168 -5.55 -22.44 12.02
C ASP A 168 -4.94 -21.27 12.81
N GLU A 169 -4.57 -21.54 14.07
CA GLU A 169 -3.99 -20.57 15.01
C GLU A 169 -2.59 -20.08 14.58
N GLU A 170 -1.78 -20.92 13.93
CA GLU A 170 -0.44 -20.54 13.46
C GLU A 170 -0.54 -19.50 12.34
N GLN A 171 -1.48 -19.70 11.42
CA GLN A 171 -1.79 -18.73 10.38
C GLN A 171 -2.40 -17.44 10.93
N LEU A 172 -3.21 -17.52 11.99
CA LEU A 172 -3.73 -16.33 12.66
C LEU A 172 -2.61 -15.49 13.30
N GLU A 173 -1.67 -16.14 13.99
CA GLU A 173 -0.48 -15.47 14.54
C GLU A 173 0.35 -14.83 13.41
N ARG A 174 0.61 -15.59 12.34
CA ARG A 174 1.33 -15.11 11.16
C ARG A 174 0.65 -13.89 10.51
N LEU A 175 -0.68 -13.89 10.39
CA LEU A 175 -1.45 -12.78 9.87
C LEU A 175 -1.24 -11.52 10.74
N SER A 176 -1.32 -11.66 12.07
CA SER A 176 -1.13 -10.56 13.02
C SER A 176 0.27 -9.95 12.94
N GLU A 177 1.31 -10.79 12.87
CA GLU A 177 2.70 -10.35 12.69
C GLU A 177 2.87 -9.56 11.40
N GLU A 178 2.34 -10.10 10.30
CA GLU A 178 2.51 -9.48 9.00
C GLU A 178 1.73 -8.17 8.87
N LEU A 179 0.53 -8.08 9.44
CA LEU A 179 -0.23 -6.82 9.50
C LEU A 179 0.55 -5.75 10.28
N SER A 180 1.20 -6.14 11.38
CA SER A 180 2.06 -5.23 12.15
C SER A 180 3.25 -4.74 11.32
N ALA A 181 3.93 -5.64 10.60
CA ALA A 181 5.02 -5.29 9.69
C ALA A 181 4.55 -4.37 8.55
N ALA A 182 3.40 -4.66 7.95
CA ALA A 182 2.79 -3.86 6.90
C ALA A 182 2.50 -2.42 7.36
N VAL A 183 1.93 -2.22 8.56
CA VAL A 183 1.71 -0.89 9.13
C VAL A 183 3.03 -0.13 9.25
N LEU A 184 4.09 -0.77 9.78
CA LEU A 184 5.39 -0.13 9.94
C LEU A 184 6.00 0.30 8.59
N LEU A 185 5.99 -0.59 7.60
CA LEU A 185 6.50 -0.31 6.25
C LEU A 185 5.71 0.81 5.56
N LEU A 186 4.39 0.87 5.77
CA LEU A 186 3.54 1.95 5.29
C LEU A 186 3.87 3.30 5.95
N MET A 187 4.13 3.32 7.25
CA MET A 187 4.49 4.56 7.95
C MET A 187 5.89 5.05 7.58
N GLN A 188 6.85 4.13 7.40
CA GLN A 188 8.21 4.46 6.98
C GLN A 188 8.24 5.16 5.61
N HIS A 189 7.36 4.74 4.69
CA HIS A 189 7.19 5.42 3.40
C HIS A 189 6.84 6.91 3.54
N GLY A 190 5.89 7.25 4.41
CA GLY A 190 5.56 8.65 4.68
C GLY A 190 6.71 9.45 5.29
N SER A 191 7.50 8.81 6.16
CA SER A 191 8.69 9.40 6.78
C SER A 191 9.77 9.73 5.75
N ASP A 192 10.05 8.82 4.82
CA ASP A 192 11.04 9.03 3.76
C ASP A 192 10.67 10.20 2.84
N VAL A 193 9.39 10.32 2.47
CA VAL A 193 8.91 11.46 1.68
C VAL A 193 9.08 12.76 2.44
N CYS A 194 8.67 12.82 3.71
CA CYS A 194 8.84 14.04 4.50
C CYS A 194 10.31 14.46 4.66
N ARG A 195 11.23 13.49 4.76
CA ARG A 195 12.67 13.72 4.83
C ARG A 195 13.24 14.21 3.49
N GLY A 196 12.82 13.62 2.38
CA GLY A 196 13.27 14.02 1.03
C GLY A 196 12.72 15.37 0.57
N TYR A 197 11.57 15.78 1.10
CA TYR A 197 10.89 17.02 0.74
C TYR A 197 10.57 17.84 1.99
N PRO A 198 11.59 18.45 2.62
CA PRO A 198 11.40 19.28 3.80
C PRO A 198 10.54 20.50 3.48
N GLN A 199 9.88 21.04 4.49
CA GLN A 199 9.19 22.31 4.38
C GLN A 199 10.23 23.39 4.09
N ARG A 200 10.03 24.14 3.00
CA ARG A 200 10.82 25.33 2.70
C ARG A 200 9.97 26.55 3.00
N ASP A 201 10.59 27.59 3.54
CA ASP A 201 9.98 28.91 3.58
C ASP A 201 9.64 29.35 2.15
N SER A 202 8.49 30.01 1.99
CA SER A 202 7.89 30.36 0.69
C SER A 202 8.77 31.22 -0.23
N GLU A 203 9.91 31.72 0.27
CA GLU A 203 10.85 32.57 -0.45
C GLU A 203 11.84 31.79 -1.36
N ASP A 204 12.01 30.48 -1.15
CA ASP A 204 12.99 29.67 -1.91
C ASP A 204 12.41 28.89 -3.12
N SER A 205 11.12 29.07 -3.40
CA SER A 205 10.32 28.15 -4.24
C SER A 205 10.62 28.21 -5.75
N CYS A 206 11.15 29.31 -6.28
CA CYS A 206 11.39 29.43 -7.73
C CYS A 206 12.72 28.82 -8.21
N THR A 207 13.72 28.68 -7.35
CA THR A 207 15.09 28.35 -7.77
C THR A 207 15.34 26.84 -7.88
N VAL A 208 14.49 26.01 -7.25
CA VAL A 208 14.82 24.58 -7.05
C VAL A 208 14.23 23.64 -8.10
N THR A 209 13.23 24.09 -8.88
CA THR A 209 12.68 23.27 -9.98
C THR A 209 13.69 23.12 -11.12
N VAL A 210 14.57 24.11 -11.35
CA VAL A 210 15.60 24.03 -12.41
C VAL A 210 16.86 23.33 -11.92
N SER A 211 17.34 23.60 -10.70
CA SER A 211 18.60 23.04 -10.20
C SER A 211 18.53 21.54 -9.89
N THR A 212 17.39 21.05 -9.39
CA THR A 212 17.22 19.60 -9.09
C THR A 212 17.13 18.79 -10.38
N ILE A 213 16.49 19.33 -11.43
CA ILE A 213 16.43 18.69 -12.75
C ILE A 213 17.81 18.72 -13.43
N ARG A 214 18.56 19.83 -13.31
CA ARG A 214 19.90 19.95 -13.91
C ARG A 214 20.92 18.99 -13.29
N ARG A 215 20.80 18.69 -11.99
CA ARG A 215 21.65 17.74 -11.28
C ARG A 215 21.32 16.27 -11.58
N ALA A 216 20.12 15.98 -12.09
CA ALA A 216 19.71 14.64 -12.50
C ALA A 216 20.00 14.36 -14.00
N LEU A 217 20.54 15.34 -14.73
CA LEU A 217 20.92 15.25 -16.15
C LEU A 217 22.43 15.37 -16.37
N GLN A 218 23.22 15.35 -15.29
CA GLN A 218 24.68 15.21 -15.29
C GLN A 218 25.04 13.84 -14.71
#